data_AF-A0A916BM16-F1
#
_entry.id   AF-A0A916BM16-F1
#
_cell.length_a   1.000
_cell.length_b   1.000
_cell.length_c   1.000
_cell.angle_alpha   90.00
_cell.angle_beta   90.00
_cell.angle_gamma   90.00
#
_symmetry.space_group_name_H-M   'P 1'
#
loop_
_entity.id
_entity.type
_entity.pdbx_description
1 polymer ?
#
loop_
_entity_poly.entity_id
_entity_poly.type
_entity_poly.pdbx_seq_one_letter_code
_entity_poly.pdbx_strand_id
1 'polypeptide(L)'
;MTSDDRVQRLKQALAPQDETACEVCLSQLADYVSAQCSAEDYAAQYPEVAAHLDNCLNCASAYARLYEFELAARADELPSLERVPEPDLGFLLSVAHEPAPASALRHRLQREALSEKLREALQRVGARITLQLTADLLPLLRPAAATAATRAPADAGRFSEVLLQLDPAELPGAASPIGLAAYRDAQHPVECLIEARVILLDRSWPDLGGIPVTLIVAGERREVTTDAWGLASWEGVPIARLSELQVEVTLASPPNPLS
;
A
#
# COMPACT_ATOMS: atom_id res chain seq x y z
N MET A 1 -2.09 39.24 -29.71
CA MET A 1 -1.77 38.29 -28.61
C MET A 1 -0.27 38.37 -28.36
N THR A 2 0.13 38.91 -27.21
CA THR A 2 1.54 39.06 -26.86
C THR A 2 2.11 37.73 -26.35
N SER A 3 3.44 37.59 -26.32
CA SER A 3 4.10 36.39 -25.79
C SER A 3 3.72 36.12 -24.32
N ASP A 4 3.46 37.17 -23.55
CA ASP A 4 3.05 37.08 -22.14
C ASP A 4 1.63 36.51 -21.97
N ASP A 5 0.68 36.88 -22.84
CA ASP A 5 -0.67 36.30 -22.82
C ASP A 5 -0.64 34.78 -23.02
N ARG A 6 0.29 34.30 -23.85
CA ARG A 6 0.44 32.86 -24.13
C ARG A 6 1.02 32.10 -22.93
N VAL A 7 2.01 32.68 -22.26
CA VAL A 7 2.65 32.07 -21.08
C VAL A 7 1.71 32.08 -19.88
N GLN A 8 0.92 33.13 -19.70
CA GLN A 8 -0.07 33.23 -18.63
C GLN A 8 -1.16 32.15 -18.77
N ARG A 9 -1.65 31.90 -19.99
CA ARG A 9 -2.61 30.82 -20.29
C ARG A 9 -2.04 29.42 -20.03
N LEU A 10 -0.76 29.19 -20.39
CA LEU A 10 -0.09 27.92 -20.11
C LEU A 10 0.07 27.67 -18.60
N LYS A 11 0.36 28.72 -17.82
CA LYS A 11 0.43 28.61 -16.35
C LYS A 11 -0.93 28.33 -15.72
N GLN A 12 -2.01 28.94 -16.23
CA GLN A 12 -3.38 28.61 -15.80
C GLN A 12 -3.76 27.17 -16.14
N ALA A 13 -3.36 26.65 -17.31
CA ALA A 13 -3.59 25.26 -17.68
C ALA A 13 -2.79 24.24 -16.83
N LEU A 14 -1.72 24.69 -16.16
CA LEU A 14 -0.87 23.89 -15.28
C LEU A 14 -1.14 24.12 -13.79
N ALA A 15 -2.12 24.96 -13.44
CA ALA A 15 -2.48 25.20 -12.05
C ALA A 15 -3.02 23.91 -11.41
N PRO A 16 -2.77 23.70 -10.11
CA PRO A 16 -3.32 22.56 -9.38
C PRO A 16 -4.84 22.54 -9.53
N GLN A 17 -5.37 21.38 -9.90
CA GLN A 17 -6.81 21.21 -10.10
C GLN A 17 -7.52 21.25 -8.76
N ASP A 18 -8.62 21.99 -8.71
CA ASP A 18 -9.50 22.02 -7.55
C ASP A 18 -10.27 20.70 -7.48
N GLU A 19 -9.94 19.87 -6.48
CA GLU A 19 -10.58 18.57 -6.25
C GLU A 19 -12.09 18.70 -6.09
N THR A 20 -12.57 19.77 -5.45
CA THR A 20 -14.01 19.98 -5.25
C THR A 20 -14.74 20.28 -6.55
N ALA A 21 -14.12 21.07 -7.44
CA ALA A 21 -14.68 21.33 -8.77
C ALA A 21 -14.69 20.06 -9.64
N CYS A 22 -13.68 19.18 -9.48
CA CYS A 22 -13.64 17.89 -10.17
C CYS A 22 -14.76 16.97 -9.69
N GLU A 23 -15.00 16.87 -8.38
CA GLU A 23 -16.10 16.06 -7.82
C GLU A 23 -17.47 16.55 -8.31
N VAL A 24 -17.71 17.87 -8.31
CA VAL A 24 -18.96 18.46 -8.82
C VAL A 24 -19.12 18.14 -10.32
N CYS A 25 -18.07 18.33 -11.12
CA CYS A 25 -18.08 18.00 -12.55
C CYS A 25 -18.41 16.53 -12.79
N LEU A 26 -17.75 15.60 -12.10
CA LEU A 26 -17.98 14.16 -12.21
C LEU A 26 -19.41 13.77 -11.81
N SER A 27 -19.98 14.41 -10.78
CA SER A 27 -21.34 14.13 -10.34
C SER A 27 -22.42 14.53 -11.35
N GLN A 28 -22.16 15.53 -12.20
CA GLN A 28 -23.09 16.04 -13.22
C GLN A 28 -22.81 15.46 -14.63
N LEU A 29 -21.73 14.70 -14.78
CA LEU A 29 -21.21 14.31 -16.09
C LEU A 29 -22.14 13.38 -16.86
N ALA A 30 -22.87 12.51 -16.16
CA ALA A 30 -23.85 11.61 -16.78
C ALA A 30 -25.04 12.37 -17.38
N ASP A 31 -25.57 13.35 -16.66
CA ASP A 31 -26.67 14.18 -17.14
C ASP A 31 -26.23 15.04 -18.33
N TYR A 32 -25.00 15.59 -18.27
CA TYR A 32 -24.38 16.33 -19.37
C TYR A 32 -24.29 15.50 -20.67
N VAL A 33 -23.77 14.27 -20.57
CA VAL A 33 -23.64 13.34 -21.71
C VAL A 33 -25.02 12.93 -22.24
N SER A 34 -25.98 12.69 -21.35
CA SER A 34 -27.36 12.34 -21.73
C SER A 34 -28.05 13.46 -22.52
N ALA A 35 -27.92 14.71 -22.05
CA ALA A 35 -28.44 15.90 -22.73
C ALA A 35 -27.79 16.08 -24.10
N GLN A 36 -26.46 15.89 -24.20
CA GLN A 36 -25.73 15.95 -25.46
C GLN A 36 -26.20 14.87 -26.46
N CYS A 37 -26.35 13.63 -26.02
CA CYS A 37 -26.80 12.55 -26.89
C CYS A 37 -28.27 12.75 -27.34
N SER A 38 -29.05 13.52 -26.58
CA SER A 38 -30.45 13.86 -26.91
C SER A 38 -30.58 15.11 -27.78
N ALA A 39 -29.45 15.67 -28.25
CA ALA A 39 -29.37 16.88 -29.09
C ALA A 39 -29.99 18.14 -28.44
N GLU A 40 -29.98 18.21 -27.12
CA GLU A 40 -30.36 19.42 -26.37
C GLU A 40 -29.20 20.43 -26.36
N ASP A 41 -29.45 21.68 -25.98
CA ASP A 41 -28.40 22.68 -25.79
C ASP A 41 -27.66 22.48 -24.45
N TYR A 42 -26.98 21.33 -24.35
CA TYR A 42 -26.34 20.83 -23.13
C TYR A 42 -25.27 21.78 -22.58
N ALA A 43 -24.56 22.51 -23.45
CA ALA A 43 -23.57 23.50 -23.03
C ALA A 43 -24.22 24.73 -22.36
N ALA A 44 -25.43 25.11 -22.78
CA ALA A 44 -26.18 26.18 -22.13
C ALA A 44 -26.81 25.73 -20.80
N GLN A 45 -27.21 24.46 -20.69
CA GLN A 45 -27.77 23.90 -19.45
C GLN A 45 -26.70 23.67 -18.37
N TYR A 46 -25.48 23.32 -18.78
CA TYR A 46 -24.37 22.98 -17.88
C TYR A 46 -23.08 23.76 -18.23
N PRO A 47 -23.09 25.10 -18.14
CA PRO A 47 -21.96 25.94 -18.55
C PRO A 47 -20.71 25.71 -17.68
N GLU A 48 -20.89 25.37 -16.41
CA GLU A 48 -19.79 25.10 -15.47
C GLU A 48 -19.06 23.79 -15.80
N VAL A 49 -19.80 22.73 -16.17
CA VAL A 49 -19.22 21.45 -16.62
C VAL A 49 -18.44 21.66 -17.91
N ALA A 50 -19.01 22.35 -18.90
CA ALA A 50 -18.33 22.64 -20.16
C ALA A 50 -17.02 23.40 -19.94
N ALA A 51 -17.06 24.48 -19.14
CA ALA A 51 -15.88 25.26 -18.80
C ALA A 51 -14.83 24.44 -18.02
N HIS A 52 -15.26 23.52 -17.14
CA HIS A 52 -14.34 22.65 -16.41
C HIS A 52 -13.68 21.62 -17.33
N LEU A 53 -14.43 20.98 -18.23
CA LEU A 53 -13.90 19.99 -19.19
C LEU A 53 -12.84 20.61 -20.11
N ASP A 54 -13.00 21.88 -20.50
CA ASP A 54 -12.00 22.62 -21.29
C ASP A 54 -10.67 22.84 -20.54
N ASN A 55 -10.68 22.83 -19.21
CA ASN A 55 -9.53 23.14 -18.36
C ASN A 55 -8.98 21.92 -17.60
N CYS A 56 -9.71 20.81 -17.54
CA CYS A 56 -9.36 19.64 -16.74
C CYS A 56 -9.23 18.37 -17.59
N LEU A 57 -7.98 17.94 -17.85
CA LEU A 57 -7.70 16.76 -18.68
C LEU A 57 -8.27 15.46 -18.11
N ASN A 58 -8.30 15.32 -16.78
CA ASN A 58 -8.86 14.13 -16.11
C ASN A 58 -10.37 14.03 -16.33
N CYS A 59 -11.11 15.11 -16.07
CA CYS A 59 -12.56 15.17 -16.30
C CYS A 59 -12.90 15.04 -17.80
N ALA A 60 -12.11 15.65 -18.69
CA ALA A 60 -12.26 15.49 -20.14
C ALA A 60 -12.06 14.04 -20.60
N SER A 61 -11.10 13.32 -20.00
CA SER A 61 -10.87 11.90 -20.30
C SER A 61 -12.02 11.02 -19.79
N ALA A 62 -12.57 11.32 -18.60
CA ALA A 62 -13.74 10.64 -18.06
C ALA A 62 -14.98 10.88 -18.94
N TYR A 63 -15.18 12.13 -19.37
CA TYR A 63 -16.24 12.53 -20.31
C TYR A 63 -16.16 11.72 -21.61
N ALA A 64 -14.99 11.69 -22.25
CA ALA A 64 -14.81 10.99 -23.52
C ALA A 64 -15.20 9.51 -23.42
N ARG A 65 -14.76 8.83 -22.35
CA ARG A 65 -15.13 7.43 -22.08
C ARG A 65 -16.63 7.25 -21.90
N LEU A 66 -17.25 8.10 -21.06
CA LEU A 66 -18.68 8.00 -20.78
C LEU A 66 -19.52 8.27 -22.04
N TYR A 67 -19.12 9.24 -22.85
CA TYR A 67 -19.76 9.55 -24.12
C TYR A 67 -19.64 8.39 -25.13
N GLU A 68 -18.45 7.79 -25.26
CA GLU A 68 -18.25 6.59 -26.08
C GLU A 68 -19.13 5.42 -25.62
N PHE A 69 -19.24 5.18 -24.30
CA PHE A 69 -20.12 4.15 -23.75
C PHE A 69 -21.59 4.41 -24.07
N GLU A 70 -22.07 5.64 -23.94
CA GLU A 70 -23.46 6.01 -24.27
C GLU A 70 -23.77 5.90 -25.76
N LEU A 71 -22.81 6.25 -26.64
CA LEU A 71 -22.95 6.04 -28.08
C LEU A 71 -23.04 4.55 -28.41
N ALA A 72 -22.15 3.72 -27.85
CA ALA A 72 -22.20 2.28 -28.04
C ALA A 72 -23.50 1.67 -27.49
N ALA A 73 -24.01 2.17 -26.35
CA ALA A 73 -25.27 1.72 -25.76
C ALA A 73 -26.46 1.99 -26.68
N ARG A 74 -26.53 3.19 -27.25
CA ARG A 74 -27.61 3.58 -28.17
C ARG A 74 -27.52 2.87 -29.51
N ALA A 75 -26.32 2.49 -29.94
CA ALA A 75 -26.10 1.71 -31.15
C ALA A 75 -26.35 0.20 -30.96
N ASP A 76 -26.66 -0.26 -29.73
CA ASP A 76 -26.71 -1.68 -29.36
C ASP A 76 -25.38 -2.41 -29.67
N GLU A 77 -24.27 -1.66 -29.64
CA GLU A 77 -22.89 -2.13 -29.88
C GLU A 77 -22.12 -2.37 -28.57
N LEU A 78 -22.75 -2.13 -27.42
CA LEU A 78 -22.17 -2.56 -26.16
C LEU A 78 -21.92 -4.07 -26.24
N PRO A 79 -20.76 -4.55 -25.77
CA PRO A 79 -20.52 -5.98 -25.67
C PRO A 79 -21.64 -6.57 -24.83
N SER A 80 -22.58 -7.25 -25.47
CA SER A 80 -23.58 -7.98 -24.72
C SER A 80 -22.80 -9.07 -23.98
N LEU A 81 -22.76 -8.96 -22.66
CA LEU A 81 -22.34 -10.07 -21.83
C LEU A 81 -23.48 -11.09 -21.90
N GLU A 82 -23.62 -11.76 -23.05
CA GLU A 82 -24.68 -12.76 -23.32
C GLU A 82 -24.77 -13.77 -22.17
N ARG A 83 -23.65 -13.98 -21.48
CA ARG A 83 -23.59 -14.52 -20.13
C ARG A 83 -22.51 -13.78 -19.37
N VAL A 84 -22.89 -13.02 -18.34
CA VAL A 84 -22.02 -12.93 -17.17
C VAL A 84 -21.89 -14.38 -16.70
N PRO A 85 -20.71 -15.02 -16.80
CA PRO A 85 -20.57 -16.36 -16.25
C PRO A 85 -21.04 -16.27 -14.80
N GLU A 86 -22.01 -17.09 -14.41
CA GLU A 86 -22.36 -17.16 -12.98
C GLU A 86 -21.04 -17.34 -12.24
N PRO A 87 -20.72 -16.46 -11.28
CA PRO A 87 -19.53 -16.67 -10.49
C PRO A 87 -19.65 -18.09 -9.96
N ASP A 88 -18.72 -18.95 -10.32
CA ASP A 88 -18.71 -20.33 -9.86
C ASP A 88 -18.47 -20.26 -8.35
N LEU A 89 -19.55 -20.19 -7.57
CA LEU A 89 -19.51 -20.19 -6.11
C LEU A 89 -19.37 -21.63 -5.58
N GLY A 90 -19.10 -22.61 -6.45
CA GLY A 90 -18.77 -23.98 -6.06
C GLY A 90 -17.60 -24.01 -5.08
N PHE A 91 -16.63 -23.10 -5.21
CA PHE A 91 -15.54 -22.98 -4.22
C PHE A 91 -16.02 -22.57 -2.82
N LEU A 92 -17.17 -21.88 -2.69
CA LEU A 92 -17.78 -21.54 -1.38
C LEU A 92 -18.59 -22.71 -0.83
N LEU A 93 -19.26 -23.46 -1.70
CA LEU A 93 -20.07 -24.62 -1.32
C LEU A 93 -19.21 -25.84 -0.95
N SER A 94 -18.02 -26.00 -1.53
CA SER A 94 -17.04 -27.02 -1.10
C SER A 94 -16.47 -26.75 0.31
N VAL A 95 -16.57 -25.52 0.83
CA VAL A 95 -16.17 -25.20 2.21
C VAL A 95 -17.19 -25.69 3.24
N ALA A 96 -18.44 -25.94 2.83
CA ALA A 96 -19.50 -26.29 3.76
C ALA A 96 -19.50 -27.77 4.17
N HIS A 97 -18.89 -28.68 3.40
CA HIS A 97 -18.97 -30.14 3.65
C HIS A 97 -17.67 -30.93 3.46
N GLU A 98 -16.56 -30.34 3.03
CA GLU A 98 -15.26 -31.03 3.06
C GLU A 98 -14.46 -30.64 4.30
N PRO A 99 -13.87 -31.61 5.04
CA PRO A 99 -12.93 -31.28 6.10
C PRO A 99 -11.82 -30.44 5.47
N ALA A 100 -11.59 -29.25 6.03
CA ALA A 100 -10.56 -28.33 5.54
C ALA A 100 -9.28 -29.12 5.23
N PRO A 101 -8.68 -28.96 4.03
CA PRO A 101 -7.50 -29.72 3.65
C PRO A 101 -6.47 -29.56 4.77
N ALA A 102 -5.76 -30.63 5.12
CA ALA A 102 -4.84 -30.64 6.26
C ALA A 102 -3.83 -29.47 6.22
N SER A 103 -3.56 -28.92 5.04
CA SER A 103 -2.79 -27.67 4.84
C SER A 103 -3.47 -26.43 5.41
N ALA A 104 -4.76 -26.21 5.21
CA ALA A 104 -5.50 -25.06 5.74
C ALA A 104 -5.56 -25.08 7.28
N LEU A 105 -5.77 -26.26 7.87
CA LEU A 105 -5.71 -26.43 9.33
C LEU A 105 -4.29 -26.18 9.86
N ARG A 106 -3.24 -26.70 9.19
CA ARG A 106 -1.84 -26.42 9.54
C ARG A 106 -1.52 -24.92 9.46
N HIS A 107 -1.94 -24.24 8.39
CA HIS A 107 -1.74 -22.79 8.26
C HIS A 107 -2.43 -22.03 9.38
N ARG A 108 -3.65 -22.40 9.75
CA ARG A 108 -4.36 -21.77 10.86
C ARG A 108 -3.64 -21.97 12.20
N LEU A 109 -3.24 -23.20 12.52
CA LEU A 109 -2.49 -23.52 13.74
C LEU A 109 -1.13 -22.82 13.76
N GLN A 110 -0.43 -22.75 12.63
CA GLN A 110 0.82 -22.01 12.50
C GLN A 110 0.62 -20.51 12.74
N ARG A 111 -0.46 -19.91 12.22
CA ARG A 111 -0.78 -18.49 12.45
C ARG A 111 -1.12 -18.21 13.91
N GLU A 112 -1.88 -19.09 14.55
CA GLU A 112 -2.20 -18.97 15.98
C GLU A 112 -0.92 -19.05 16.84
N ALA A 113 -0.06 -20.04 16.57
CA ALA A 113 1.24 -20.18 17.24
C ALA A 113 2.17 -18.98 17.01
N LEU A 114 2.24 -18.47 15.77
CA LEU A 114 3.01 -17.27 15.43
C LEU A 114 2.50 -16.05 16.20
N SER A 115 1.18 -15.87 16.26
CA SER A 115 0.57 -14.73 16.95
C SER A 115 0.86 -14.75 18.46
N GLU A 116 0.83 -15.94 19.06
CA GLU A 116 1.20 -16.13 20.46
C GLU A 116 2.68 -15.80 20.71
N LYS A 117 3.58 -16.36 19.89
CA LYS A 117 5.02 -16.11 20.00
C LYS A 117 5.40 -14.65 19.74
N LEU A 118 4.74 -13.98 18.81
CA LEU A 118 4.95 -12.56 18.56
C LEU A 118 4.46 -11.70 19.72
N ARG A 119 3.37 -12.08 20.38
CA ARG A 119 2.90 -11.38 21.58
C ARG A 119 3.92 -11.48 22.72
N GLU A 120 4.59 -12.60 22.86
CA GLU A 120 5.70 -12.78 23.82
C GLU A 120 6.93 -11.95 23.44
N ALA A 121 7.23 -11.83 22.14
CA ALA A 121 8.38 -11.11 21.61
C ALA A 121 8.20 -9.59 21.51
N LEU A 122 6.96 -9.11 21.44
CA LEU A 122 6.63 -7.69 21.37
C LEU A 122 6.46 -7.13 22.77
N GLN A 123 7.31 -6.16 23.11
CA GLN A 123 7.23 -5.43 24.37
C GLN A 123 6.94 -3.96 24.09
N ARG A 124 5.95 -3.40 24.77
CA ARG A 124 5.64 -1.96 24.73
C ARG A 124 5.86 -1.37 26.11
N VAL A 125 6.82 -0.45 26.21
CA VAL A 125 7.14 0.27 27.44
C VAL A 125 7.12 1.77 27.16
N GLY A 126 6.05 2.44 27.57
CA GLY A 126 5.82 3.85 27.26
C GLY A 126 5.73 4.10 25.74
N ALA A 127 6.60 4.97 25.23
CA ALA A 127 6.69 5.31 23.81
C ALA A 127 7.62 4.37 23.00
N ARG A 128 8.17 3.33 23.63
CA ARG A 128 9.09 2.39 22.98
C ARG A 128 8.40 1.06 22.69
N ILE A 129 8.51 0.61 21.46
CA ILE A 129 8.09 -0.71 21.02
C ILE A 129 9.34 -1.50 20.67
N THR A 130 9.44 -2.71 21.21
CA THR A 130 10.58 -3.61 20.99
C THR A 130 10.05 -4.93 20.44
N LEU A 131 10.61 -5.37 19.33
CA LEU A 131 10.41 -6.70 18.75
C LEU A 131 11.72 -7.47 18.87
N GLN A 132 11.74 -8.55 19.66
CA GLN A 132 12.91 -9.42 19.79
C GLN A 132 12.67 -10.74 19.06
N LEU A 133 13.47 -11.02 18.03
CA LEU A 133 13.45 -12.33 17.38
C LEU A 133 14.06 -13.38 18.30
N THR A 134 13.49 -14.58 18.25
CA THR A 134 14.00 -15.76 18.94
C THR A 134 14.20 -16.89 17.93
N ALA A 135 15.00 -17.88 18.28
CA ALA A 135 15.23 -19.04 17.43
C ALA A 135 13.91 -19.77 17.06
N ASP A 136 12.93 -19.76 17.96
CA ASP A 136 11.62 -20.39 17.75
C ASP A 136 10.72 -19.61 16.80
N LEU A 137 10.94 -18.29 16.66
CA LEU A 137 10.18 -17.43 15.73
C LEU A 137 10.66 -17.57 14.29
N LEU A 138 11.95 -17.78 14.06
CA LEU A 138 12.52 -17.79 12.70
C LEU A 138 11.84 -18.80 11.75
N PRO A 139 11.57 -20.07 12.15
CA PRO A 139 10.90 -21.02 11.27
C PRO A 139 9.48 -20.58 10.88
N LEU A 140 8.79 -19.83 11.76
CA LEU A 140 7.43 -19.35 11.54
C LEU A 140 7.37 -18.13 10.62
N LEU A 141 8.49 -17.38 10.51
CA LEU A 141 8.63 -16.19 9.67
C LEU A 141 9.22 -16.48 8.29
N ARG A 142 9.63 -17.72 8.01
CA ARG A 142 10.14 -18.08 6.69
C ARG A 142 9.00 -18.07 5.67
N PRO A 143 9.12 -17.31 4.56
CA PRO A 143 8.08 -17.32 3.55
C PRO A 143 7.99 -18.70 2.89
N ALA A 144 6.77 -19.13 2.58
CA ALA A 144 6.53 -20.42 1.91
C ALA A 144 7.00 -20.41 0.44
N ALA A 145 7.12 -19.22 -0.17
CA ALA A 145 7.60 -19.01 -1.53
C ALA A 145 8.54 -17.80 -1.57
N ALA A 146 9.51 -17.81 -2.48
CA ALA A 146 10.40 -16.67 -2.68
C ALA A 146 9.60 -15.45 -3.15
N THR A 147 9.44 -14.46 -2.26
CA THR A 147 8.88 -13.15 -2.58
C THR A 147 10.02 -12.22 -2.99
N ALA A 148 9.83 -11.40 -4.02
CA ALA A 148 10.84 -10.40 -4.40
C ALA A 148 10.83 -9.24 -3.39
N ALA A 149 12.00 -8.63 -3.15
CA ALA A 149 12.10 -7.44 -2.31
C ALA A 149 11.25 -6.30 -2.88
N THR A 150 10.33 -5.80 -2.06
CA THR A 150 9.34 -4.81 -2.51
C THR A 150 9.97 -3.47 -2.93
N ARG A 151 11.14 -3.09 -2.39
CA ARG A 151 11.74 -1.76 -2.61
C ARG A 151 13.28 -1.70 -2.50
N ALA A 152 13.99 -2.61 -3.15
CA ALA A 152 15.39 -2.35 -3.53
C ALA A 152 15.45 -1.86 -5.00
N PRO A 153 14.96 -0.64 -5.35
CA PRO A 153 14.85 -0.22 -6.75
C PRO A 153 16.19 -0.05 -7.46
N ALA A 154 17.29 0.13 -6.71
CA ALA A 154 18.63 0.21 -7.28
C ALA A 154 19.28 -1.17 -7.50
N ASP A 155 18.92 -2.17 -6.67
CA ASP A 155 19.68 -3.41 -6.48
C ASP A 155 18.78 -4.66 -6.38
N ALA A 156 17.68 -4.69 -7.13
CA ALA A 156 16.74 -5.83 -7.12
C ALA A 156 17.40 -7.19 -7.42
N GLY A 157 18.52 -7.20 -8.13
CA GLY A 157 19.32 -8.41 -8.36
C GLY A 157 20.17 -8.85 -7.16
N ARG A 158 20.52 -7.92 -6.26
CA ARG A 158 21.37 -8.18 -5.08
C ARG A 158 20.58 -8.78 -3.92
N PHE A 159 19.34 -8.35 -3.70
CA PHE A 159 18.53 -8.76 -2.54
C PHE A 159 17.24 -9.47 -2.96
N SER A 160 17.35 -10.66 -3.57
CA SER A 160 16.21 -11.37 -4.16
C SER A 160 15.67 -12.54 -3.33
N GLU A 161 16.45 -13.10 -2.40
CA GLU A 161 16.03 -14.22 -1.54
C GLU A 161 15.56 -13.71 -0.19
N VAL A 162 14.26 -13.85 0.11
CA VAL A 162 13.69 -13.51 1.41
C VAL A 162 13.97 -14.61 2.43
N LEU A 163 14.63 -14.26 3.52
CA LEU A 163 14.99 -15.14 4.62
C LEU A 163 13.93 -15.18 5.72
N LEU A 164 13.31 -14.03 5.99
CA LEU A 164 12.20 -13.89 6.93
C LEU A 164 11.29 -12.75 6.48
N GLN A 165 10.00 -12.89 6.77
CA GLN A 165 9.00 -11.86 6.54
C GLN A 165 7.97 -11.86 7.67
N LEU A 166 7.74 -10.67 8.22
CA LEU A 166 6.70 -10.36 9.18
C LEU A 166 5.90 -9.20 8.59
N ASP A 167 4.72 -9.51 8.06
CA ASP A 167 3.77 -8.48 7.62
C ASP A 167 2.79 -8.16 8.76
N PRO A 168 2.75 -6.91 9.25
CA PRO A 168 1.83 -6.52 10.31
C PRO A 168 0.36 -6.67 9.91
N ALA A 169 0.03 -6.62 8.61
CA ALA A 169 -1.33 -6.81 8.13
C ALA A 169 -1.80 -8.27 8.22
N GLU A 170 -0.87 -9.24 8.28
CA GLU A 170 -1.18 -10.66 8.38
C GLU A 170 -1.42 -11.14 9.82
N LEU A 171 -1.21 -10.27 10.82
CA LEU A 171 -1.33 -10.64 12.23
C LEU A 171 -2.76 -10.44 12.75
N PRO A 172 -3.42 -11.50 13.27
CA PRO A 172 -4.74 -11.39 13.86
C PRO A 172 -4.67 -10.72 15.25
N GLY A 173 -5.49 -9.68 15.45
CA GLY A 173 -5.64 -8.99 16.73
C GLY A 173 -4.56 -7.93 16.96
N ALA A 174 -4.93 -6.66 16.79
CA ALA A 174 -4.15 -5.46 17.15
C ALA A 174 -2.65 -5.54 16.85
N ALA A 175 -2.36 -5.60 15.54
CA ALA A 175 -1.41 -4.73 14.84
C ALA A 175 -0.08 -4.48 15.57
N SER A 176 0.88 -5.39 15.38
CA SER A 176 2.29 -5.00 15.50
C SER A 176 2.49 -3.76 14.61
N PRO A 177 2.94 -2.61 15.12
CA PRO A 177 3.27 -1.47 14.29
C PRO A 177 4.58 -1.68 13.53
N ILE A 178 5.22 -2.84 13.69
CA ILE A 178 6.49 -3.19 13.08
C ILE A 178 6.28 -4.37 12.14
N GLY A 179 6.52 -4.13 10.85
CA GLY A 179 6.85 -5.17 9.88
C GLY A 179 8.35 -5.34 9.76
N LEU A 180 8.78 -6.56 9.44
CA LEU A 180 10.19 -6.89 9.33
C LEU A 180 10.42 -7.80 8.13
N ALA A 181 11.42 -7.52 7.31
CA ALA A 181 11.88 -8.43 6.27
C ALA A 181 13.41 -8.54 6.33
N ALA A 182 13.92 -9.73 6.00
CA ALA A 182 15.35 -9.91 5.77
C ALA A 182 15.58 -10.56 4.40
N TYR A 183 16.56 -10.04 3.67
CA TYR A 183 16.90 -10.48 2.33
C TYR A 183 18.38 -10.86 2.26
N ARG A 184 18.71 -12.04 1.72
CA ARG A 184 20.10 -12.44 1.52
C ARG A 184 20.78 -11.50 0.52
N ASP A 185 22.00 -11.09 0.82
CA ASP A 185 22.87 -10.42 -0.15
C ASP A 185 23.46 -11.47 -1.11
N ALA A 186 23.15 -11.35 -2.41
CA ALA A 186 23.69 -12.23 -3.44
C ALA A 186 25.21 -12.08 -3.63
N GLN A 187 25.77 -10.91 -3.30
CA GLN A 187 27.21 -10.65 -3.36
C GLN A 187 27.94 -11.15 -2.11
N HIS A 188 27.27 -11.11 -0.95
CA HIS A 188 27.80 -11.58 0.34
C HIS A 188 26.83 -12.57 0.99
N PRO A 189 26.80 -13.85 0.59
CA PRO A 189 25.75 -14.80 1.00
C PRO A 189 25.65 -15.12 2.50
N VAL A 190 26.60 -14.65 3.30
CA VAL A 190 26.62 -14.76 4.77
C VAL A 190 25.98 -13.54 5.46
N GLU A 191 25.64 -12.51 4.69
CA GLU A 191 25.04 -11.25 5.13
C GLU A 191 23.66 -11.07 4.52
N CYS A 192 22.86 -10.22 5.15
CA CYS A 192 21.53 -9.84 4.70
C CYS A 192 21.28 -8.34 4.87
N LEU A 193 20.32 -7.85 4.09
CA LEU A 193 19.62 -6.59 4.29
C LEU A 193 18.45 -6.84 5.25
N ILE A 194 18.32 -6.01 6.29
CA ILE A 194 17.14 -5.94 7.15
C ILE A 194 16.33 -4.71 6.79
N GLU A 195 15.03 -4.88 6.62
CA GLU A 195 14.06 -3.80 6.44
C GLU A 195 13.03 -3.84 7.57
N ALA A 196 12.91 -2.75 8.32
CA ALA A 196 11.85 -2.56 9.30
C ALA A 196 10.84 -1.53 8.77
N ARG A 197 9.57 -1.93 8.68
CA ARG A 197 8.46 -1.06 8.29
C ARG A 197 7.69 -0.64 9.53
N VAL A 198 7.54 0.66 9.73
CA VAL A 198 6.77 1.23 10.84
C VAL A 198 5.41 1.69 10.33
N ILE A 199 4.35 1.12 10.90
CA ILE A 199 2.96 1.51 10.65
C ILE A 199 2.39 2.08 11.95
N LEU A 200 1.99 3.33 11.92
CA LEU A 200 1.37 4.00 13.05
C LEU A 200 -0.12 4.24 12.77
N LEU A 201 -0.96 4.23 13.80
CA LEU A 201 -2.40 4.46 13.65
C LEU A 201 -2.73 5.95 13.46
N ASP A 202 -1.88 6.82 13.98
CA ASP A 202 -2.04 8.29 13.98
C ASP A 202 -1.28 8.98 12.84
N ARG A 203 -0.54 8.21 12.02
CA ARG A 203 0.19 8.73 10.87
C ARG A 203 -0.06 7.86 9.65
N SER A 204 -0.16 8.50 8.50
CA SER A 204 -0.24 7.81 7.23
C SER A 204 0.82 8.38 6.29
N TRP A 205 1.07 7.70 5.18
CA TRP A 205 1.92 8.23 4.14
C TRP A 205 1.41 9.62 3.70
N PRO A 206 2.29 10.62 3.51
CA PRO A 206 3.76 10.58 3.52
C PRO A 206 4.44 10.90 4.87
N ASP A 207 3.70 11.01 5.96
CA ASP A 207 4.18 11.50 7.27
C ASP A 207 4.82 10.42 8.17
N LEU A 208 5.33 9.35 7.55
CA LEU A 208 5.98 8.23 8.26
C LEU A 208 7.50 8.41 8.40
N GLY A 209 8.05 9.53 7.94
CA GLY A 209 9.48 9.84 8.02
C GLY A 209 9.98 10.33 9.37
N GLY A 210 11.28 10.13 9.61
CA GLY A 210 11.97 10.67 10.78
C GLY A 210 11.73 9.90 12.08
N ILE A 211 11.11 8.72 12.04
CA ILE A 211 10.88 7.88 13.24
C ILE A 211 12.19 7.15 13.56
N PRO A 212 12.77 7.30 14.76
CA PRO A 212 13.98 6.59 15.13
C PRO A 212 13.73 5.08 15.29
N VAL A 213 14.48 4.29 14.55
CA VAL A 213 14.48 2.83 14.63
C VAL A 213 15.90 2.35 14.93
N THR A 214 16.06 1.57 15.99
CA THR A 214 17.33 0.93 16.33
C THR A 214 17.25 -0.55 16.03
N LEU A 215 18.19 -1.05 15.23
CA LEU A 215 18.48 -2.47 15.11
C LEU A 215 19.56 -2.84 16.13
N ILE A 216 19.33 -3.92 16.87
CA ILE A 216 20.29 -4.50 17.81
C ILE A 216 20.59 -5.92 17.36
N VAL A 217 21.86 -6.24 17.13
CA VAL A 217 22.29 -7.59 16.74
C VAL A 217 23.53 -7.94 17.53
N ALA A 218 23.50 -9.04 18.29
CA ALA A 218 24.60 -9.48 19.15
C ALA A 218 25.14 -8.37 20.09
N GLY A 219 24.26 -7.47 20.55
CA GLY A 219 24.59 -6.33 21.42
C GLY A 219 25.09 -5.08 20.71
N GLU A 220 25.35 -5.12 19.39
CA GLU A 220 25.69 -3.95 18.58
C GLU A 220 24.42 -3.17 18.25
N ARG A 221 24.41 -1.85 18.48
CA ARG A 221 23.27 -0.96 18.19
C ARG A 221 23.53 -0.15 16.93
N ARG A 222 22.59 -0.17 15.97
CA ARG A 222 22.62 0.62 14.74
C ARG A 222 21.31 1.39 14.60
N GLU A 223 21.38 2.72 14.70
CA GLU A 223 20.21 3.60 14.64
C GLU A 223 20.07 4.25 13.26
N VAL A 224 18.84 4.27 12.74
CA VAL A 224 18.45 4.97 11.50
C VAL A 224 17.05 5.54 11.68
N THR A 225 16.73 6.57 10.91
CA THR A 225 15.36 7.11 10.85
C THR A 225 14.61 6.54 9.67
N THR A 226 13.30 6.36 9.82
CA THR A 226 12.44 5.98 8.71
C THR A 226 12.41 7.03 7.59
N ASP A 227 12.22 6.58 6.35
CA ASP A 227 11.90 7.43 5.21
C ASP A 227 10.41 7.84 5.16
N ALA A 228 9.98 8.59 4.14
CA ALA A 228 8.59 9.05 3.99
C ALA A 228 7.54 7.91 3.92
N TRP A 229 7.97 6.65 3.71
CA TRP A 229 7.12 5.46 3.70
C TRP A 229 7.19 4.66 5.00
N GLY A 230 7.91 5.14 6.01
CA GLY A 230 8.05 4.44 7.29
C GLY A 230 9.07 3.31 7.25
N LEU A 231 9.99 3.30 6.28
CA LEU A 231 10.98 2.24 6.11
C LEU A 231 12.33 2.63 6.70
N ALA A 232 12.93 1.75 7.50
CA ALA A 232 14.32 1.81 7.93
C ALA A 232 15.06 0.55 7.45
N SER A 233 16.31 0.70 7.00
CA SER A 233 17.08 -0.39 6.42
C SER A 233 18.51 -0.47 6.96
N TRP A 234 19.03 -1.70 7.05
CA TRP A 234 20.41 -2.00 7.49
C TRP A 234 21.02 -3.08 6.62
N GLU A 235 22.16 -2.78 5.99
CA GLU A 235 22.97 -3.75 5.25
C GLU A 235 24.06 -4.40 6.12
N GLY A 236 24.65 -5.49 5.62
CA GLY A 236 25.78 -6.16 6.26
C GLY A 236 25.44 -6.81 7.60
N VAL A 237 24.20 -7.30 7.76
CA VAL A 237 23.78 -8.01 8.97
C VAL A 237 24.10 -9.50 8.81
N PRO A 238 24.88 -10.13 9.71
CA PRO A 238 25.20 -11.55 9.56
C PRO A 238 23.96 -12.45 9.71
N ILE A 239 23.72 -13.31 8.73
CA ILE A 239 22.56 -14.23 8.72
C ILE A 239 22.56 -15.15 9.94
N ALA A 240 23.74 -15.58 10.39
CA ALA A 240 23.90 -16.44 11.56
C ALA A 240 23.41 -15.78 12.88
N ARG A 241 23.19 -14.46 12.89
CA ARG A 241 22.75 -13.68 14.05
C ARG A 241 21.28 -13.25 13.99
N LEU A 242 20.53 -13.69 12.98
CA LEU A 242 19.10 -13.32 12.83
C LEU A 242 18.24 -13.70 14.06
N SER A 243 18.59 -14.77 14.78
CA SER A 243 17.89 -15.19 15.99
C SER A 243 18.18 -14.32 17.23
N GLU A 244 19.14 -13.40 17.12
CA GLU A 244 19.55 -12.46 18.17
C GLU A 244 19.11 -11.03 17.83
N LEU A 245 18.34 -10.86 16.77
CA LEU A 245 17.92 -9.56 16.25
C LEU A 245 16.83 -8.96 17.13
N GLN A 246 16.99 -7.69 17.47
CA GLN A 246 15.98 -6.89 18.15
C GLN A 246 15.79 -5.57 17.41
N VAL A 247 14.53 -5.20 17.18
CA VAL A 247 14.14 -3.91 16.58
C VAL A 247 13.45 -3.07 17.63
N GLU A 248 13.91 -1.84 17.79
CA GLU A 248 13.33 -0.86 18.71
C GLU A 248 12.82 0.34 17.94
N VAL A 249 11.56 0.67 18.11
CA VAL A 249 10.95 1.87 17.54
C VAL A 249 10.65 2.82 18.68
N THR A 250 11.16 4.05 18.57
CA THR A 250 10.85 5.12 19.51
C THR A 250 9.77 6.01 18.90
N LEU A 251 8.56 5.93 19.46
CA LEU A 251 7.48 6.81 19.08
C LEU A 251 7.74 8.20 19.67
N ALA A 252 7.57 9.24 18.85
CA ALA A 252 7.53 10.59 19.40
C ALA A 252 6.31 10.68 20.33
N SER A 253 6.50 11.15 21.56
CA SER A 253 5.36 11.54 22.40
C SER A 253 4.54 12.57 21.64
N PRO A 254 3.20 12.50 21.64
CA PRO A 254 2.39 13.53 21.03
C PRO A 254 2.81 14.89 21.61
N PRO A 255 2.94 15.94 20.77
CA PRO A 255 3.21 17.28 21.28
C PRO A 255 2.16 17.60 22.33
N ASN A 256 2.61 18.00 23.51
CA ASN A 256 1.74 18.28 24.64
C ASN A 256 0.74 19.38 24.20
N PRO A 257 -0.58 19.13 24.17
CA PRO A 257 -1.55 20.06 23.54
C PRO A 257 -1.81 21.35 24.35
N LEU A 258 -0.94 21.69 25.30
CA LEU A 258 -1.11 22.79 26.26
C LEU A 258 0.09 23.75 26.29
N SER A 259 0.86 23.87 25.20
CA SER A 259 1.95 24.85 25.07
C SER A 259 1.60 25.95 24.07
#